data_AF-A0AB34FYX9-F1
#
_entry.id   AF-A0AB34FYX9-F1
#
_cell.length_a   1.000
_cell.length_b   1.000
_cell.length_c   1.000
_cell.angle_alpha   90.00
_cell.angle_beta   90.00
_cell.angle_gamma   90.00
#
_symmetry.space_group_name_H-M   'P 1'
#
loop_
_entity.id
_entity.type
_entity.pdbx_description
1 polymer ?
#
loop_
_entity_poly.entity_id
_entity_poly.type
_entity_poly.pdbx_seq_one_letter_code
_entity_poly.pdbx_strand_id
1 'polypeptide(L)'
;MSCYDAFDESHGLKSVSHSLSNTKFIASQFLLSYEPSSPECVDPNGELFATLLCAVNTGLEMAESPRGREAFANLGCAVVASRARAGQSAGSTTTDVNASNMNWHVNNFLSAVRARCPALVVGSSKLVSPDQLAATDRMPWWTGSFAAFNPKAAGVITFNESRVDDMVAVFKAYADAPARSSAAKQLGQRWRGFLFVFACATLHELAHLFLGYLSKGERPDTPDDITHLTYGDGRDARGNRIPGGESGRWVENNLYGGAVEFYADEKQGSSQPGVPHLLDAQAVAYKVDPDVIDRFLMHPKTNCDGAFVFPLPKLQPGITRDERRRRRLRTIGAMAGGLPAQYAVPSQSGLRAMAAARNFPEYSVRLDELRKKAANPRLPLHVVRV
;
A
#
# COMPACT_ATOMS: atom_id res chain seq x y z
N MET A 1 -48.55 -29.79 -11.22
CA MET A 1 -48.32 -30.42 -12.55
C MET A 1 -47.24 -29.58 -13.22
N SER A 2 -45.93 -29.87 -13.08
CA SER A 2 -45.13 -31.05 -13.46
C SER A 2 -45.10 -31.32 -14.97
N CYS A 3 -43.90 -31.69 -15.43
CA CYS A 3 -43.42 -32.11 -16.76
C CYS A 3 -42.65 -30.97 -17.46
N TYR A 4 -41.32 -30.83 -17.36
CA TYR A 4 -40.21 -31.79 -17.59
C TYR A 4 -40.15 -32.35 -19.02
N ASP A 5 -38.90 -32.42 -19.50
CA ASP A 5 -38.34 -32.96 -20.75
C ASP A 5 -38.22 -31.98 -21.93
N ALA A 6 -37.14 -31.92 -22.71
CA ALA A 6 -35.76 -32.42 -22.62
C ALA A 6 -35.09 -31.87 -23.89
N PHE A 7 -33.92 -31.24 -23.81
CA PHE A 7 -32.97 -31.19 -24.94
C PHE A 7 -31.55 -31.13 -24.38
N ASP A 8 -30.94 -32.31 -24.42
CA ASP A 8 -29.54 -32.63 -24.20
C ASP A 8 -28.85 -32.59 -25.56
N GLU A 9 -27.95 -31.62 -25.78
CA GLU A 9 -26.86 -31.80 -26.74
C GLU A 9 -25.56 -31.26 -26.14
N SER A 10 -24.78 -32.23 -25.71
CA SER A 10 -23.43 -32.18 -25.21
C SER A 10 -22.44 -31.73 -26.30
N HIS A 11 -21.89 -30.53 -26.16
CA HIS A 11 -20.61 -30.18 -26.77
C HIS A 11 -19.60 -29.85 -25.68
N GLY A 12 -18.66 -30.79 -25.52
CA GLY A 12 -17.66 -30.82 -24.48
C GLY A 12 -16.71 -29.64 -24.54
N LEU A 13 -16.91 -28.69 -23.61
CA LEU A 13 -15.83 -27.86 -23.11
C LEU A 13 -15.20 -28.61 -21.93
N LYS A 14 -14.12 -29.34 -22.22
CA LYS A 14 -13.21 -29.85 -21.19
C LYS A 14 -12.77 -28.66 -20.34
N SER A 15 -13.32 -28.55 -19.13
CA SER A 15 -12.80 -27.64 -18.13
C SER A 15 -11.39 -28.12 -17.79
N VAL A 16 -10.39 -27.45 -18.35
CA VAL A 16 -9.01 -27.60 -17.89
C VAL A 16 -8.95 -26.87 -16.55
N SER A 17 -9.35 -27.58 -15.50
CA SER A 17 -9.02 -27.21 -14.13
C SER A 17 -7.51 -27.39 -13.96
N HIS A 18 -6.74 -26.38 -14.37
CA HIS A 18 -5.35 -26.29 -13.94
C HIS A 18 -5.35 -26.03 -12.43
N SER A 19 -5.35 -27.14 -11.69
CA SER A 19 -4.82 -27.22 -10.34
C SER A 19 -3.36 -26.76 -10.38
N LEU A 20 -3.14 -25.44 -10.24
CA LEU A 20 -1.84 -24.89 -9.94
C LEU A 20 -1.51 -25.20 -8.48
N SER A 21 -1.08 -26.43 -8.22
CA SER A 21 -0.29 -26.77 -7.03
C SER A 21 1.10 -26.14 -7.17
N ASN A 22 1.17 -24.81 -7.09
CA ASN A 22 2.43 -24.05 -7.09
C ASN A 22 2.93 -23.92 -5.65
N THR A 23 3.43 -25.02 -5.09
CA THR A 23 4.04 -25.10 -3.76
C THR A 23 5.47 -24.54 -3.71
N LYS A 24 5.90 -23.81 -4.74
CA LYS A 24 7.12 -22.99 -4.76
C LYS A 24 6.77 -21.59 -5.25
N PHE A 25 6.13 -20.83 -4.36
CA PHE A 25 5.91 -19.42 -4.57
C PHE A 25 7.21 -18.68 -4.21
N ILE A 26 7.97 -18.25 -5.22
CA ILE A 26 9.09 -17.32 -5.07
C ILE A 26 8.46 -15.97 -4.80
N ALA A 27 8.34 -15.59 -3.52
CA ALA A 27 7.77 -14.29 -3.19
C ALA A 27 8.89 -13.26 -3.13
N SER A 28 8.81 -12.37 -4.13
CA SER A 28 9.25 -10.99 -4.13
C SER A 28 10.74 -10.77 -3.86
N GLN A 29 11.47 -10.47 -4.92
CA GLN A 29 12.83 -9.94 -4.86
C GLN A 29 12.82 -8.56 -4.20
N PHE A 30 13.15 -8.48 -2.92
CA PHE A 30 13.19 -7.20 -2.23
C PHE A 30 14.54 -6.55 -2.30
N LEU A 31 14.49 -5.24 -2.45
CA LEU A 31 15.61 -4.37 -2.28
C LEU A 31 15.22 -3.41 -1.17
N LEU A 32 15.97 -3.44 -0.08
CA LEU A 32 15.72 -2.57 1.05
C LEU A 32 17.01 -1.83 1.38
N SER A 33 16.99 -0.50 1.21
CA SER A 33 18.14 0.33 1.54
C SER A 33 17.83 1.36 2.62
N TYR A 34 18.79 1.58 3.50
CA TYR A 34 18.75 2.64 4.51
C TYR A 34 19.49 3.88 3.95
N GLU A 35 18.92 5.08 4.06
CA GLU A 35 19.57 6.33 3.57
C GLU A 35 20.09 7.25 4.69
N PRO A 36 21.30 7.03 5.24
CA PRO A 36 22.09 8.07 5.86
C PRO A 36 23.27 8.39 4.94
N SER A 37 23.14 9.42 4.10
CA SER A 37 24.16 9.90 3.14
C SER A 37 24.64 8.94 2.03
N SER A 38 24.52 7.61 2.21
CA SER A 38 24.75 6.56 1.21
C SER A 38 23.77 5.40 1.39
N PRO A 39 23.23 4.79 0.32
CA PRO A 39 22.32 3.66 0.45
C PRO A 39 23.07 2.42 0.95
N GLU A 40 22.67 1.91 2.12
CA GLU A 40 23.18 0.65 2.69
C GLU A 40 22.14 -0.45 2.55
N CYS A 41 22.56 -1.67 2.16
CA CYS A 41 21.66 -2.82 2.10
C CYS A 41 21.27 -3.24 3.53
N VAL A 42 19.97 -3.34 3.79
CA VAL A 42 19.49 -3.90 5.05
C VAL A 42 19.87 -5.38 5.14
N ASP A 43 20.26 -5.84 6.34
CA ASP A 43 20.49 -7.27 6.61
C ASP A 43 19.22 -8.08 6.29
N PRO A 44 19.26 -8.99 5.29
CA PRO A 44 18.11 -9.82 4.92
C PRO A 44 17.62 -10.73 6.05
N ASN A 45 18.45 -11.03 7.05
CA ASN A 45 18.07 -11.84 8.21
C ASN A 45 17.68 -10.99 9.43
N GLY A 46 17.71 -9.65 9.31
CA GLY A 46 17.39 -8.73 10.39
C GLY A 46 15.89 -8.47 10.59
N GLU A 47 15.52 -7.99 11.77
CA GLU A 47 14.11 -7.75 12.13
C GLU A 47 13.49 -6.56 11.39
N LEU A 48 14.30 -5.59 10.98
CA LEU A 48 13.86 -4.50 10.10
C LEU A 48 13.35 -5.08 8.78
N PHE A 49 14.18 -5.91 8.13
CA PHE A 49 13.79 -6.60 6.90
C PHE A 49 12.52 -7.43 7.14
N ALA A 50 12.53 -8.35 8.11
CA ALA A 50 11.41 -9.26 8.33
C ALA A 50 10.08 -8.54 8.64
N THR A 51 10.11 -7.52 9.49
CA THR A 51 8.90 -6.82 9.94
C THR A 51 8.32 -5.93 8.85
N LEU A 52 9.15 -5.11 8.19
CA LEU A 52 8.67 -4.28 7.09
C LEU A 52 8.13 -5.14 5.95
N LEU A 53 8.76 -6.29 5.70
CA LEU A 53 8.31 -7.22 4.69
C LEU A 53 6.93 -7.82 4.96
N CYS A 54 6.67 -8.14 6.23
CA CYS A 54 5.36 -8.60 6.66
C CYS A 54 4.28 -7.53 6.40
N ALA A 55 4.58 -6.26 6.69
CA ALA A 55 3.66 -5.14 6.44
C ALA A 55 3.43 -4.92 4.93
N VAL A 56 4.49 -4.89 4.13
CA VAL A 56 4.42 -4.73 2.66
C VAL A 56 3.63 -5.87 2.03
N ASN A 57 3.89 -7.12 2.45
CA ASN A 57 3.12 -8.26 1.99
C ASN A 57 1.62 -8.09 2.31
N THR A 58 1.30 -7.66 3.52
CA THR A 58 -0.09 -7.44 3.94
C THR A 58 -0.77 -6.38 3.07
N GLY A 59 -0.11 -5.24 2.81
CA GLY A 59 -0.64 -4.20 1.92
C GLY A 59 -0.86 -4.70 0.49
N LEU A 60 0.06 -5.52 -0.04
CA LEU A 60 -0.11 -6.14 -1.35
C LEU A 60 -1.25 -7.16 -1.36
N GLU A 61 -1.47 -7.91 -0.27
CA GLU A 61 -2.61 -8.82 -0.16
C GLU A 61 -3.96 -8.09 -0.04
N MET A 62 -4.00 -6.92 0.59
CA MET A 62 -5.17 -6.04 0.55
C MET A 62 -5.48 -5.62 -0.89
N ALA A 63 -4.47 -5.22 -1.67
CA ALA A 63 -4.64 -4.83 -3.08
C ALA A 63 -5.05 -6.01 -3.98
N GLU A 64 -4.55 -7.22 -3.70
CA GLU A 64 -4.89 -8.45 -4.43
C GLU A 64 -6.27 -9.04 -4.09
N SER A 65 -6.90 -8.60 -3.01
CA SER A 65 -8.26 -9.02 -2.64
C SER A 65 -9.27 -8.64 -3.73
N PRO A 66 -10.45 -9.29 -3.82
CA PRO A 66 -11.47 -8.92 -4.80
C PRO A 66 -11.83 -7.42 -4.75
N ARG A 67 -12.06 -6.88 -3.55
CA ARG A 67 -12.38 -5.46 -3.34
C ARG A 67 -11.19 -4.54 -3.60
N GLY A 68 -9.96 -4.99 -3.31
CA GLY A 68 -8.74 -4.28 -3.67
C GLY A 68 -8.58 -4.13 -5.18
N ARG A 69 -8.73 -5.23 -5.93
CA ARG A 69 -8.67 -5.21 -7.40
C ARG A 69 -9.76 -4.33 -8.00
N GLU A 70 -10.97 -4.40 -7.46
CA GLU A 70 -12.08 -3.54 -7.85
C GLU A 70 -11.75 -2.05 -7.61
N ALA A 71 -11.19 -1.70 -6.45
CA ALA A 71 -10.79 -0.32 -6.15
C ALA A 71 -9.71 0.19 -7.12
N PHE A 72 -8.69 -0.60 -7.43
CA PHE A 72 -7.66 -0.25 -8.42
C PHE A 72 -8.25 -0.14 -9.84
N ALA A 73 -9.18 -1.01 -10.22
CA ALA A 73 -9.84 -0.94 -11.51
C ALA A 73 -10.69 0.33 -11.63
N ASN A 74 -11.45 0.66 -10.59
CA ASN A 74 -12.25 1.88 -10.56
C ASN A 74 -11.35 3.13 -10.61
N LEU A 75 -10.20 3.12 -9.92
CA LEU A 75 -9.20 4.20 -10.02
C LEU A 75 -8.74 4.39 -11.47
N GLY A 76 -8.29 3.30 -12.12
CA GLY A 76 -7.80 3.37 -13.50
C GLY A 76 -8.87 3.88 -14.47
N CYS A 77 -10.11 3.39 -14.36
CA CYS A 77 -11.24 3.88 -15.15
C CYS A 77 -11.52 5.37 -14.91
N ALA A 78 -11.49 5.81 -13.66
CA ALA A 78 -11.72 7.21 -13.30
C ALA A 78 -10.64 8.13 -13.88
N VAL A 79 -9.37 7.71 -13.87
CA VAL A 79 -8.25 8.44 -14.49
C VAL A 79 -8.38 8.52 -16.00
N VAL A 80 -8.73 7.42 -16.68
CA VAL A 80 -8.98 7.41 -18.14
C VAL A 80 -10.10 8.38 -18.48
N ALA A 81 -11.21 8.33 -17.73
CA ALA A 81 -12.35 9.22 -17.95
C ALA A 81 -12.01 10.70 -17.69
N SER A 82 -11.27 11.00 -16.63
CA SER A 82 -10.83 12.37 -16.31
C SER A 82 -9.94 12.96 -17.41
N ARG A 83 -8.94 12.19 -17.87
CA ARG A 83 -8.06 12.62 -18.97
C ARG A 83 -8.81 12.82 -20.28
N ALA A 84 -9.77 11.94 -20.59
CA ALA A 84 -10.62 12.11 -21.77
C ALA A 84 -11.44 13.41 -21.71
N ARG A 85 -12.06 13.73 -20.56
CA ARG A 85 -12.80 14.99 -20.36
C ARG A 85 -11.90 16.22 -20.52
N ALA A 86 -10.65 16.15 -20.07
CA ALA A 86 -9.69 17.24 -20.20
C ALA A 86 -9.17 17.44 -21.64
N GLY A 87 -9.71 16.74 -22.64
CA GLY A 87 -9.25 16.81 -24.03
C GLY A 87 -7.83 16.27 -24.21
N GLN A 88 -7.32 15.49 -23.25
CA GLN A 88 -5.95 14.99 -23.24
C GLN A 88 -5.77 13.69 -24.06
N SER A 89 -6.64 13.43 -25.03
CA SER A 89 -6.67 12.19 -25.81
C SER A 89 -5.91 12.29 -27.15
N ALA A 90 -5.21 11.20 -27.50
CA ALA A 90 -4.73 10.79 -28.83
C ALA A 90 -3.28 11.12 -29.29
N GLY A 91 -2.50 11.95 -28.58
CA GLY A 91 -1.09 12.20 -28.94
C GLY A 91 -0.03 11.58 -28.00
N SER A 92 -0.43 11.11 -26.82
CA SER A 92 0.43 10.41 -25.85
C SER A 92 0.26 8.90 -26.05
N THR A 93 1.30 8.10 -25.81
CA THR A 93 1.29 6.62 -26.00
C THR A 93 0.35 5.85 -25.06
N THR A 94 -0.56 6.56 -24.41
CA THR A 94 -1.67 6.12 -23.56
C THR A 94 -2.85 5.51 -24.34
N THR A 95 -2.78 5.44 -25.67
CA THR A 95 -3.80 4.78 -26.53
C THR A 95 -4.02 3.31 -26.20
N ASP A 96 -3.08 2.66 -25.52
CA ASP A 96 -3.17 1.23 -25.16
C ASP A 96 -3.96 0.96 -23.87
N VAL A 97 -4.26 1.99 -23.07
CA VAL A 97 -5.07 1.83 -21.84
C VAL A 97 -6.52 2.16 -22.14
N ASN A 98 -7.34 1.11 -22.16
CA ASN A 98 -8.80 1.24 -22.28
C ASN A 98 -9.46 0.81 -20.96
N ALA A 99 -10.46 1.57 -20.53
CA ALA A 99 -11.31 1.23 -19.39
C ALA A 99 -11.93 -0.18 -19.51
N SER A 100 -12.25 -0.63 -20.74
CA SER A 100 -12.80 -1.97 -20.97
C SER A 100 -11.84 -3.11 -20.62
N ASN A 101 -10.53 -2.85 -20.55
CA ASN A 101 -9.50 -3.85 -20.22
C ASN A 101 -8.85 -3.59 -18.85
N MET A 102 -9.45 -2.75 -18.00
CA MET A 102 -8.82 -2.31 -16.77
C MET A 102 -8.52 -3.45 -15.79
N ASN A 103 -9.38 -4.47 -15.74
CA ASN A 103 -9.14 -5.66 -14.92
C ASN A 103 -7.87 -6.42 -15.31
N TRP A 104 -7.57 -6.49 -16.61
CA TRP A 104 -6.33 -7.09 -17.10
C TRP A 104 -5.11 -6.27 -16.64
N HIS A 105 -5.18 -4.94 -16.77
CA HIS A 105 -4.11 -4.04 -16.32
C HIS A 105 -3.83 -4.17 -14.82
N VAL A 106 -4.88 -4.21 -13.99
CA VAL A 106 -4.75 -4.44 -12.54
C VAL A 106 -4.10 -5.79 -12.25
N ASN A 107 -4.57 -6.86 -12.90
CA ASN A 107 -4.03 -8.19 -12.69
C ASN A 107 -2.57 -8.29 -13.11
N ASN A 108 -2.21 -7.73 -14.26
CA ASN A 108 -0.84 -7.69 -14.76
C ASN A 108 0.07 -6.87 -13.84
N PHE A 109 -0.36 -5.67 -13.43
CA PHE A 109 0.38 -4.82 -12.50
C PHE A 109 0.65 -5.53 -11.17
N LEU A 110 -0.39 -6.06 -10.51
CA LEU A 110 -0.25 -6.72 -9.21
C LEU A 110 0.59 -8.01 -9.32
N SER A 111 0.44 -8.76 -10.42
CA SER A 111 1.27 -9.95 -10.68
C SER A 111 2.75 -9.57 -10.83
N ALA A 112 3.05 -8.51 -11.57
CA ALA A 112 4.42 -8.02 -11.74
C ALA A 112 5.01 -7.52 -10.41
N VAL A 113 4.25 -6.73 -9.63
CA VAL A 113 4.66 -6.26 -8.29
C VAL A 113 4.89 -7.43 -7.33
N ARG A 114 4.06 -8.47 -7.37
CA ARG A 114 4.22 -9.66 -6.54
C ARG A 114 5.47 -10.47 -6.91
N ALA A 115 5.71 -10.64 -8.21
CA ALA A 115 6.89 -11.35 -8.71
C ALA A 115 8.18 -10.59 -8.40
N ARG A 116 8.16 -9.26 -8.60
CA ARG A 116 9.32 -8.40 -8.45
C ARG A 116 8.90 -7.06 -7.84
N CYS A 117 8.91 -7.01 -6.51
CA CYS A 117 8.51 -5.83 -5.73
C CYS A 117 9.29 -4.59 -6.19
N PRO A 118 8.67 -3.38 -6.27
CA PRO A 118 9.42 -2.14 -6.46
C PRO A 118 10.54 -2.00 -5.42
N ALA A 119 11.53 -1.17 -5.73
CA ALA A 119 12.58 -0.89 -4.75
C ALA A 119 11.96 -0.28 -3.49
N LEU A 120 12.37 -0.77 -2.32
CA LEU A 120 11.92 -0.28 -1.03
C LEU A 120 13.09 0.47 -0.38
N VAL A 121 12.81 1.63 0.17
CA VAL A 121 13.81 2.46 0.86
C VAL A 121 13.29 2.79 2.24
N VAL A 122 14.16 2.77 3.24
CA VAL A 122 13.90 3.32 4.56
C VAL A 122 14.73 4.59 4.69
N GLY A 123 14.05 5.72 4.82
CA GLY A 123 14.72 7.02 4.84
C GLY A 123 13.75 8.17 5.04
N SER A 124 14.33 9.35 5.23
CA SER A 124 13.59 10.60 5.47
C SER A 124 13.69 11.60 4.33
N SER A 125 14.63 11.42 3.39
CA SER A 125 14.97 12.41 2.35
C SER A 125 13.85 12.70 1.34
N LYS A 126 12.83 11.82 1.25
CA LYS A 126 11.62 12.00 0.45
C LYS A 126 10.47 12.65 1.18
N LEU A 127 10.48 12.55 2.50
CA LEU A 127 9.30 12.82 3.29
C LEU A 127 9.25 14.32 3.58
N VAL A 128 8.12 14.93 3.26
CA VAL A 128 7.91 16.38 3.45
C VAL A 128 7.49 16.71 4.88
N SER A 129 7.20 15.71 5.70
CA SER A 129 6.96 15.87 7.13
C SER A 129 7.45 14.66 7.93
N PRO A 130 7.82 14.85 9.21
CA PRO A 130 8.22 13.75 10.11
C PRO A 130 7.11 12.72 10.32
N ASP A 131 5.84 13.10 10.16
CA ASP A 131 4.68 12.23 10.35
C ASP A 131 4.26 11.53 9.05
N GLN A 132 4.90 11.82 7.90
CA GLN A 132 4.57 11.14 6.64
C GLN A 132 5.05 9.69 6.68
N LEU A 133 4.20 8.71 6.38
CA LEU A 133 4.54 7.29 6.56
C LEU A 133 5.34 6.70 5.40
N ALA A 134 5.01 7.10 4.18
CA ALA A 134 5.67 6.66 2.97
C ALA A 134 5.53 7.69 1.83
N ALA A 135 6.27 7.47 0.76
CA ALA A 135 6.17 8.20 -0.49
C ALA A 135 6.62 7.32 -1.67
N THR A 136 6.04 7.55 -2.84
CA THR A 136 6.44 6.88 -4.09
C THR A 136 7.14 7.85 -5.04
N ASP A 137 8.35 7.52 -5.47
CA ASP A 137 8.94 8.11 -6.68
C ASP A 137 8.54 7.27 -7.89
N ARG A 138 7.90 7.90 -8.88
CA ARG A 138 7.52 7.28 -10.17
C ARG A 138 8.55 7.68 -11.21
N MET A 139 9.11 6.71 -11.93
CA MET A 139 10.15 6.97 -12.92
C MET A 139 9.53 7.34 -14.27
N PRO A 140 9.81 8.54 -14.81
CA PRO A 140 9.18 9.02 -16.04
C PRO A 140 9.71 8.31 -17.30
N TRP A 141 10.84 7.60 -17.20
CA TRP A 141 11.45 6.88 -18.31
C TRP A 141 11.02 5.41 -18.39
N TRP A 142 10.07 4.93 -17.58
CA TRP A 142 9.51 3.59 -17.80
C TRP A 142 8.67 3.61 -19.09
N THR A 143 9.27 3.25 -20.23
CA THR A 143 8.62 3.33 -21.56
C THR A 143 8.39 1.96 -22.20
N GLY A 144 8.33 0.89 -21.41
CA GLY A 144 8.18 -0.48 -21.92
C GLY A 144 6.74 -0.90 -22.23
N SER A 145 6.60 -2.12 -22.75
CA SER A 145 5.28 -2.76 -22.90
C SER A 145 4.73 -3.20 -21.53
N PHE A 146 3.41 -3.25 -21.40
CA PHE A 146 2.78 -3.73 -20.16
C PHE A 146 3.21 -5.15 -19.77
N ALA A 147 3.46 -6.02 -20.76
CA ALA A 147 3.94 -7.38 -20.55
C ALA A 147 5.39 -7.44 -20.05
N ALA A 148 6.20 -6.43 -20.34
CA ALA A 148 7.59 -6.30 -19.88
C ALA A 148 7.70 -5.38 -18.65
N PHE A 149 6.60 -5.08 -17.97
CA PHE A 149 6.59 -4.17 -16.81
C PHE A 149 7.54 -4.67 -15.71
N ASN A 150 8.50 -3.82 -15.36
CA ASN A 150 9.42 -4.06 -14.26
C ASN A 150 9.19 -3.00 -13.16
N PRO A 151 8.51 -3.36 -12.05
CA PRO A 151 8.21 -2.42 -10.97
C PRO A 151 9.47 -1.77 -10.38
N LYS A 152 10.59 -2.51 -10.31
CA LYS A 152 11.88 -1.99 -9.82
C LYS A 152 12.48 -0.92 -10.71
N ALA A 153 12.15 -0.89 -12.00
CA ALA A 153 12.62 0.14 -12.92
C ALA A 153 11.63 1.32 -12.99
N ALA A 154 10.38 1.08 -12.59
CA ALA A 154 9.29 2.03 -12.73
C ALA A 154 9.07 2.89 -11.49
N GLY A 155 9.53 2.48 -10.30
CA GLY A 155 9.43 3.32 -9.11
C GLY A 155 10.06 2.76 -7.85
N VAL A 156 10.07 3.61 -6.84
CA VAL A 156 10.60 3.36 -5.50
C VAL A 156 9.52 3.72 -4.48
N ILE A 157 9.34 2.88 -3.46
CA ILE A 157 8.54 3.21 -2.27
C ILE A 157 9.50 3.49 -1.12
N THR A 158 9.48 4.73 -0.62
CA THR A 158 10.27 5.14 0.55
C THR A 158 9.37 5.14 1.78
N PHE A 159 9.77 4.43 2.84
CA PHE A 159 9.13 4.40 4.14
C PHE A 159 9.89 5.26 5.16
N ASN A 160 9.14 5.85 6.09
CA ASN A 160 9.69 6.68 7.14
C ASN A 160 10.58 5.91 8.11
N GLU A 161 11.86 6.25 8.08
CA GLU A 161 12.93 5.72 8.93
C GLU A 161 12.56 5.68 10.41
N SER A 162 12.22 6.84 11.00
CA SER A 162 11.90 6.92 12.42
C SER A 162 10.71 6.04 12.81
N ARG A 163 9.72 5.88 11.91
CA ARG A 163 8.53 5.05 12.16
C ARG A 163 8.82 3.56 11.98
N VAL A 164 9.72 3.21 11.06
CA VAL A 164 10.22 1.84 10.91
C VAL A 164 11.06 1.46 12.13
N ASP A 165 11.91 2.35 12.62
CA ASP A 165 12.71 2.13 13.82
C ASP A 165 11.84 1.93 15.06
N ASP A 166 10.80 2.76 15.25
CA ASP A 166 9.80 2.58 16.31
C ASP A 166 9.16 1.18 16.23
N MET A 167 8.78 0.74 15.03
CA MET A 167 8.18 -0.58 14.81
C MET A 167 9.14 -1.71 15.20
N VAL A 168 10.41 -1.62 14.80
CA VAL A 168 11.45 -2.61 15.13
C VAL A 168 11.77 -2.61 16.61
N ALA A 169 11.84 -1.44 17.25
CA ALA A 169 12.06 -1.32 18.69
C ALA A 169 10.91 -1.96 19.49
N VAL A 170 9.65 -1.70 19.11
CA VAL A 170 8.47 -2.32 19.72
C VAL A 170 8.48 -3.83 19.52
N PHE A 171 8.88 -4.32 18.34
CA PHE A 171 9.03 -5.76 18.10
C PHE A 171 10.06 -6.40 19.03
N LYS A 172 11.25 -5.81 19.16
CA LYS A 172 12.32 -6.33 20.04
C LYS A 172 11.84 -6.39 21.49
N ALA A 173 11.25 -5.30 21.97
CA ALA A 173 10.66 -5.25 23.31
C ALA A 173 9.56 -6.31 23.51
N TYR A 174 8.72 -6.55 22.49
CA TYR A 174 7.73 -7.61 22.51
C TYR A 174 8.37 -9.00 22.59
N ALA A 175 9.42 -9.26 21.80
CA ALA A 175 10.12 -10.55 21.76
C ALA A 175 10.76 -10.91 23.11
N ASP A 176 11.31 -9.90 23.79
CA ASP A 176 11.97 -10.00 25.09
C ASP A 176 10.97 -10.06 26.27
N ALA A 177 9.73 -9.61 26.07
CA ALA A 177 8.73 -9.59 27.13
C ALA A 177 8.34 -11.02 27.57
N PRO A 178 8.08 -11.26 28.88
CA PRO A 178 7.60 -12.55 29.36
C PRO A 178 6.32 -12.97 28.65
N ALA A 179 6.31 -14.19 28.13
CA ALA A 179 5.17 -14.73 27.39
C ALA A 179 3.89 -14.66 28.24
N ARG A 180 2.77 -14.26 27.61
CA ARG A 180 1.44 -14.10 28.25
C ARG A 180 1.35 -12.98 29.30
N SER A 181 2.38 -12.16 29.50
CA SER A 181 2.29 -10.96 30.34
C SER A 181 1.38 -9.89 29.72
N SER A 182 0.85 -8.99 30.54
CA SER A 182 0.11 -7.81 30.07
C SER A 182 0.98 -6.92 29.16
N ALA A 183 2.26 -6.76 29.51
CA ALA A 183 3.24 -6.04 28.69
C ALA A 183 3.42 -6.68 27.31
N ALA A 184 3.62 -8.01 27.24
CA ALA A 184 3.71 -8.72 25.97
C ALA A 184 2.43 -8.54 25.13
N LYS A 185 1.24 -8.59 25.74
CA LYS A 185 -0.03 -8.34 25.04
C LYS A 185 -0.08 -6.94 24.43
N GLN A 186 0.27 -5.91 25.21
CA GLN A 186 0.26 -4.51 24.76
C GLN A 186 1.29 -4.24 23.66
N LEU A 187 2.52 -4.73 23.83
CA LEU A 187 3.59 -4.58 22.84
C LEU A 187 3.26 -5.34 21.54
N GLY A 188 2.69 -6.54 21.65
CA GLY A 188 2.24 -7.31 20.49
C GLY A 188 1.12 -6.60 19.72
N GLN A 189 0.14 -6.02 20.41
CA GLN A 189 -0.91 -5.19 19.79
C GLN A 189 -0.32 -3.95 19.12
N ARG A 190 0.64 -3.30 19.75
CA ARG A 190 1.31 -2.11 19.22
C ARG A 190 2.12 -2.43 17.96
N TRP A 191 2.88 -3.52 17.98
CA TRP A 191 3.63 -4.00 16.82
C TRP A 191 2.71 -4.31 15.65
N ARG A 192 1.59 -5.02 15.89
CA ARG A 192 0.55 -5.25 14.87
C ARG A 192 -0.07 -3.96 14.37
N GLY A 193 -0.27 -2.97 15.24
CA GLY A 193 -0.68 -1.63 14.83
C GLY A 193 0.28 -1.01 13.81
N PHE A 194 1.60 -1.12 14.02
CA PHE A 194 2.59 -0.67 13.04
C PHE A 194 2.53 -1.46 11.73
N LEU A 195 2.39 -2.79 11.78
CA LEU A 195 2.22 -3.61 10.58
C LEU A 195 1.02 -3.15 9.76
N PHE A 196 -0.10 -2.83 10.41
CA PHE A 196 -1.30 -2.33 9.75
C PHE A 196 -1.11 -0.93 9.15
N VAL A 197 -0.45 -0.03 9.87
CA VAL A 197 -0.10 1.32 9.38
C VAL A 197 0.71 1.23 8.09
N PHE A 198 1.78 0.43 8.08
CA PHE A 198 2.64 0.27 6.92
C PHE A 198 2.01 -0.56 5.79
N ALA A 199 1.09 -1.47 6.11
CA ALA A 199 0.26 -2.15 5.10
C ALA A 199 -0.66 -1.16 4.38
N CYS A 200 -1.30 -0.24 5.13
CA CYS A 200 -2.09 0.84 4.55
C CYS A 200 -1.22 1.76 3.69
N ALA A 201 -0.03 2.14 4.18
CA ALA A 201 0.92 2.96 3.43
C ALA A 201 1.33 2.28 2.12
N THR A 202 1.65 0.98 2.18
CA THR A 202 2.02 0.21 0.98
C THR A 202 0.90 0.23 -0.06
N LEU A 203 -0.35 -0.03 0.34
CA LEU A 203 -1.48 0.01 -0.57
C LEU A 203 -1.71 1.40 -1.18
N HIS A 204 -1.60 2.44 -0.35
CA HIS A 204 -1.68 3.84 -0.78
C HIS A 204 -0.61 4.14 -1.85
N GLU A 205 0.65 3.81 -1.57
CA GLU A 205 1.77 4.04 -2.47
C GLU A 205 1.70 3.21 -3.76
N LEU A 206 1.13 2.00 -3.70
CA LEU A 206 0.86 1.19 -4.88
C LEU A 206 -0.16 1.85 -5.83
N ALA A 207 -1.11 2.62 -5.31
CA ALA A 207 -2.06 3.36 -6.16
C ALA A 207 -1.32 4.41 -7.02
N HIS A 208 -0.37 5.12 -6.41
CA HIS A 208 0.51 6.06 -7.11
C HIS A 208 1.35 5.35 -8.18
N LEU A 209 2.00 4.24 -7.81
CA LEU A 209 2.81 3.46 -8.76
C LEU A 209 1.96 2.89 -9.91
N PHE A 210 0.72 2.50 -9.64
CA PHE A 210 -0.21 2.01 -10.66
C PHE A 210 -0.53 3.07 -11.72
N LEU A 211 -0.64 4.35 -11.34
CA LEU A 211 -0.80 5.42 -12.33
C LEU A 211 0.44 5.58 -13.21
N GLY A 212 1.64 5.45 -12.65
CA GLY A 212 2.90 5.41 -13.41
C GLY A 212 2.97 4.22 -14.37
N TYR A 213 2.44 3.06 -13.96
CA TYR A 213 2.27 1.88 -14.83
C TYR A 213 1.32 2.18 -15.99
N LEU A 214 0.10 2.65 -15.71
CA LEU A 214 -0.90 2.96 -16.75
C LEU A 214 -0.42 4.04 -17.72
N SER A 215 0.34 5.02 -17.24
CA SER A 215 0.85 6.09 -18.09
C SER A 215 2.14 5.77 -18.83
N LYS A 216 2.73 4.58 -18.61
CA LYS A 216 4.09 4.24 -19.07
C LYS A 216 5.07 5.39 -18.78
N GLY A 217 5.07 5.90 -17.55
CA GLY A 217 5.94 7.00 -17.12
C GLY A 217 5.66 8.39 -17.71
N GLU A 218 4.89 8.54 -18.79
CA GLU A 218 4.73 9.84 -19.47
C GLU A 218 3.90 10.86 -18.68
N ARG A 219 2.84 10.39 -18.01
CA ARG A 219 1.90 11.21 -17.23
C ARG A 219 1.52 10.48 -15.95
N PRO A 220 2.45 10.32 -15.01
CA PRO A 220 2.22 9.52 -13.81
C PRO A 220 1.35 10.24 -12.78
N ASP A 221 0.97 11.50 -13.04
CA ASP A 221 0.25 12.34 -12.09
C ASP A 221 -1.22 11.96 -11.98
N THR A 222 -1.73 12.14 -10.76
CA THR A 222 -3.14 11.95 -10.44
C THR A 222 -3.92 13.19 -10.88
N PRO A 223 -4.98 13.05 -11.70
CA PRO A 223 -5.87 14.17 -12.02
C PRO A 223 -6.49 14.79 -10.76
N ASP A 224 -6.77 16.09 -10.79
CA ASP A 224 -7.23 16.86 -9.62
C ASP A 224 -8.63 16.48 -9.11
N ASP A 225 -9.48 15.94 -9.97
CA ASP A 225 -10.78 15.36 -9.62
C ASP A 225 -10.70 13.94 -9.02
N ILE A 226 -9.49 13.34 -9.00
CA ILE A 226 -9.22 12.03 -8.40
C ILE A 226 -8.52 12.23 -7.06
N THR A 227 -9.31 12.53 -6.04
CA THR A 227 -8.83 12.68 -4.65
C THR A 227 -9.94 12.30 -3.65
N HIS A 228 -9.62 12.31 -2.36
CA HIS A 228 -10.62 12.31 -1.29
C HIS A 228 -10.45 13.58 -0.47
N LEU A 229 -11.55 14.24 -0.11
CA LEU A 229 -11.52 15.56 0.53
C LEU A 229 -10.66 16.56 -0.27
N THR A 230 -9.61 17.10 0.36
CA THR A 230 -8.71 18.12 -0.18
C THR A 230 -7.24 17.68 -0.05
N TYR A 231 -6.99 16.37 -0.05
CA TYR A 231 -5.66 15.85 0.29
C TYR A 231 -4.60 16.06 -0.80
N GLY A 232 -5.01 16.17 -2.06
CA GLY A 232 -4.08 16.45 -3.16
C GLY A 232 -3.82 17.95 -3.39
N ASP A 233 -4.49 18.82 -2.64
CA ASP A 233 -4.40 20.25 -2.89
C ASP A 233 -3.09 20.86 -2.41
N GLY A 234 -2.52 21.68 -3.28
CA GLY A 234 -1.38 22.51 -2.97
C GLY A 234 -1.74 23.92 -2.52
N ARG A 235 -0.69 24.71 -2.27
CA ARG A 235 -0.78 26.17 -2.15
C ARG A 235 0.22 26.83 -3.10
N ASP A 236 -0.20 27.90 -3.76
CA ASP A 236 0.71 28.75 -4.54
C ASP A 236 1.58 29.63 -3.62
N ALA A 237 2.52 30.38 -4.21
CA ALA A 237 3.39 31.31 -3.47
C ALA A 237 2.63 32.43 -2.73
N ARG A 238 1.36 32.64 -3.07
CA ARG A 238 0.45 33.63 -2.44
C ARG A 238 -0.48 32.97 -1.40
N GLY A 239 -0.34 31.66 -1.18
CA GLY A 239 -1.16 30.87 -0.25
C GLY A 239 -2.51 30.43 -0.80
N ASN A 240 -2.84 30.71 -2.07
CA ASN A 240 -4.10 30.27 -2.70
C ASN A 240 -4.08 28.76 -2.90
N ARG A 241 -5.25 28.13 -2.73
CA ARG A 241 -5.42 26.70 -2.95
C ARG A 241 -5.24 26.37 -4.44
N ILE A 242 -4.39 25.40 -4.73
CA ILE A 242 -4.24 24.79 -6.06
C ILE A 242 -4.88 23.40 -5.98
N PRO A 243 -5.95 23.11 -6.74
CA PRO A 243 -6.52 21.77 -6.81
C PRO A 243 -5.46 20.73 -7.21
N GLY A 244 -5.49 19.56 -6.56
CA GLY A 244 -4.61 18.47 -6.95
C GLY A 244 -5.15 17.09 -6.59
N GLY A 245 -4.63 16.09 -7.31
CA GLY A 245 -5.06 14.70 -7.20
C GLY A 245 -4.29 13.93 -6.13
N GLU A 246 -4.91 12.90 -5.58
CA GLU A 246 -4.30 12.01 -4.59
C GLU A 246 -4.87 10.59 -4.75
N SER A 247 -4.19 9.76 -5.54
CA SER A 247 -4.70 8.43 -5.93
C SER A 247 -4.77 7.44 -4.78
N GLY A 248 -3.86 7.55 -3.80
CA GLY A 248 -3.84 6.69 -2.63
C GLY A 248 -5.06 6.90 -1.74
N ARG A 249 -5.38 8.15 -1.41
CA ARG A 249 -6.59 8.58 -0.69
C ARG A 249 -7.86 8.24 -1.44
N TRP A 250 -7.84 8.35 -2.78
CA TRP A 250 -8.96 7.92 -3.59
C TRP A 250 -9.22 6.41 -3.44
N VAL A 251 -8.17 5.59 -3.50
CA VAL A 251 -8.26 4.14 -3.29
C VAL A 251 -8.68 3.81 -1.86
N GLU A 252 -8.10 4.47 -0.85
CA GLU A 252 -8.52 4.33 0.55
C GLU A 252 -10.01 4.58 0.72
N ASN A 253 -10.55 5.66 0.14
CA ASN A 253 -11.97 5.96 0.22
C ASN A 253 -12.83 4.85 -0.40
N ASN A 254 -12.46 4.36 -1.58
CA ASN A 254 -13.23 3.34 -2.30
C ASN A 254 -13.09 1.93 -1.68
N LEU A 255 -11.96 1.64 -1.04
CA LEU A 255 -11.68 0.34 -0.43
C LEU A 255 -12.10 0.31 1.04
N TYR A 256 -11.61 1.25 1.84
CA TYR A 256 -11.82 1.30 3.29
C TYR A 256 -13.13 2.00 3.67
N GLY A 257 -13.75 2.75 2.76
CA GLY A 257 -14.93 3.57 3.05
C GLY A 257 -14.58 4.93 3.67
N GLY A 258 -13.35 5.41 3.49
CA GLY A 258 -12.86 6.71 3.93
C GLY A 258 -11.33 6.78 3.90
N ALA A 259 -10.74 7.96 4.05
CA ALA A 259 -9.29 8.11 4.18
C ALA A 259 -8.83 7.68 5.57
N VAL A 260 -7.76 6.89 5.65
CA VAL A 260 -7.23 6.42 6.95
C VAL A 260 -6.27 7.45 7.54
N GLU A 261 -6.52 7.84 8.78
CA GLU A 261 -5.67 8.76 9.56
C GLU A 261 -5.29 8.10 10.88
N PHE A 262 -4.06 8.33 11.33
CA PHE A 262 -3.56 7.79 12.60
C PHE A 262 -3.35 8.93 13.59
N TYR A 263 -4.15 8.97 14.66
CA TYR A 263 -4.00 9.96 15.72
C TYR A 263 -3.20 9.41 16.89
N ALA A 264 -2.37 10.25 17.51
CA ALA A 264 -1.66 9.91 18.73
C ALA A 264 -2.64 9.59 19.87
N ASP A 265 -2.33 8.55 20.62
CA ASP A 265 -2.90 8.19 21.91
C ASP A 265 -1.90 8.58 23.01
N GLU A 266 -2.24 9.57 23.82
CA GLU A 266 -1.38 10.08 24.90
C GLU A 266 -0.97 8.97 25.89
N LYS A 267 -1.75 7.89 25.98
CA LYS A 267 -1.46 6.76 26.89
C LYS A 267 -0.39 5.81 26.36
N GLN A 268 0.02 5.94 25.09
CA GLN A 268 0.94 5.00 24.44
C GLN A 268 2.38 5.52 24.32
N GLY A 269 2.66 6.77 24.69
CA GLY A 269 4.01 7.35 24.59
C GLY A 269 4.40 7.72 23.15
N SER A 270 5.68 7.98 22.91
CA SER A 270 6.19 8.45 21.61
C SER A 270 6.22 7.35 20.54
N SER A 271 6.71 6.16 20.87
CA SER A 271 6.84 5.02 19.94
C SER A 271 5.54 4.25 19.83
N GLN A 272 4.52 4.89 19.26
CA GLN A 272 3.18 4.32 19.03
C GLN A 272 2.83 4.36 17.54
N PRO A 273 2.01 3.42 17.03
CA PRO A 273 1.54 3.41 15.64
C PRO A 273 0.45 4.46 15.38
N GLY A 274 -0.18 4.96 16.45
CA GLY A 274 -1.38 5.78 16.37
C GLY A 274 -2.65 4.96 16.27
N VAL A 275 -3.77 5.61 16.56
CA VAL A 275 -5.10 5.01 16.53
C VAL A 275 -5.72 5.28 15.17
N PRO A 276 -5.97 4.23 14.36
CA PRO A 276 -6.55 4.40 13.03
C PRO A 276 -7.98 4.91 13.10
N HIS A 277 -8.28 5.89 12.27
CA HIS A 277 -9.60 6.44 12.04
C HIS A 277 -9.86 6.56 10.54
N LEU A 278 -11.12 6.39 10.14
CA LEU A 278 -11.56 6.62 8.77
C LEU A 278 -12.29 7.96 8.71
N LEU A 279 -11.81 8.83 7.83
CA LEU A 279 -12.45 10.10 7.53
C LEU A 279 -13.39 9.90 6.36
N ASP A 280 -14.68 10.13 6.59
CA ASP A 280 -15.68 10.14 5.54
C ASP A 280 -15.59 11.40 4.66
N ALA A 281 -16.54 11.54 3.73
CA ALA A 281 -16.64 12.69 2.83
C ALA A 281 -16.95 14.02 3.55
N GLN A 282 -17.45 13.97 4.79
CA GLN A 282 -17.71 15.13 5.65
C GLN A 282 -16.54 15.41 6.62
N ALA A 283 -15.43 14.68 6.48
CA ALA A 283 -14.28 14.73 7.37
C ALA A 283 -14.62 14.42 8.84
N VAL A 284 -15.66 13.62 9.09
CA VAL A 284 -15.92 12.99 10.39
C VAL A 284 -15.02 11.77 10.51
N ALA A 285 -14.22 11.72 11.57
CA ALA A 285 -13.29 10.63 11.82
C ALA A 285 -13.96 9.56 12.69
N TYR A 286 -14.02 8.32 12.20
CA TYR A 286 -14.53 7.18 12.93
C TYR A 286 -13.39 6.26 13.29
N LYS A 287 -13.24 5.92 14.57
CA LYS A 287 -12.20 4.97 15.00
C LYS A 287 -12.42 3.63 14.30
N VAL A 288 -11.37 3.06 13.72
CA VAL A 288 -11.41 1.70 13.17
C VAL A 288 -11.48 0.71 14.34
N ASP A 289 -12.33 -0.29 14.20
CA ASP A 289 -12.42 -1.36 15.19
C ASP A 289 -11.06 -2.10 15.31
N PRO A 290 -10.41 -2.09 16.49
CA PRO A 290 -9.10 -2.71 16.65
C PRO A 290 -9.11 -4.23 16.37
N ASP A 291 -10.25 -4.90 16.54
CA ASP A 291 -10.35 -6.34 16.26
C ASP A 291 -10.25 -6.64 14.75
N VAL A 292 -10.52 -5.64 13.90
CA VAL A 292 -10.30 -5.76 12.45
C VAL A 292 -8.81 -5.82 12.12
N ILE A 293 -7.98 -5.05 12.83
CA ILE A 293 -6.53 -5.02 12.63
C ILE A 293 -5.93 -6.40 12.91
N ASP A 294 -6.32 -7.00 14.04
CA ASP A 294 -5.87 -8.34 14.41
C ASP A 294 -6.37 -9.38 13.40
N ARG A 295 -7.64 -9.32 12.94
CA ARG A 295 -8.13 -10.24 11.90
C ARG A 295 -7.34 -10.14 10.59
N PHE A 296 -7.06 -8.92 10.13
CA PHE A 296 -6.32 -8.67 8.89
C PHE A 296 -4.92 -9.27 8.92
N LEU A 297 -4.24 -9.15 10.06
CA LEU A 297 -2.85 -9.58 10.21
C LEU A 297 -2.72 -11.06 10.57
N MET A 298 -3.68 -11.62 11.31
CA MET A 298 -3.61 -12.99 11.80
C MET A 298 -4.21 -14.00 10.81
N HIS A 299 -5.08 -13.55 9.90
CA HIS A 299 -5.76 -14.42 8.93
C HIS A 299 -5.66 -13.93 7.47
N PRO A 300 -4.46 -13.57 6.96
CA PRO A 300 -4.30 -13.18 5.57
C PRO A 300 -4.57 -14.38 4.65
N LYS A 301 -5.71 -14.37 3.95
CA LYS A 301 -6.18 -15.42 3.02
C LYS A 301 -6.40 -16.80 3.66
N THR A 302 -7.44 -16.96 4.47
CA THR A 302 -8.20 -18.22 4.43
C THR A 302 -9.10 -18.18 3.20
N ASN A 303 -9.12 -19.24 2.40
CA ASN A 303 -9.99 -19.44 1.23
C ASN A 303 -11.48 -19.58 1.60
N CYS A 304 -11.90 -18.89 2.66
CA CYS A 304 -13.23 -18.89 3.23
C CYS A 304 -13.59 -17.42 3.45
N ASP A 305 -14.19 -16.77 2.45
CA ASP A 305 -15.11 -15.61 2.49
C ASP A 305 -14.98 -14.51 3.58
N GLY A 306 -13.85 -14.32 4.27
CA GLY A 306 -13.84 -13.49 5.49
C GLY A 306 -12.51 -12.90 5.97
N ALA A 307 -11.40 -13.02 5.24
CA ALA A 307 -10.10 -12.52 5.71
C ALA A 307 -10.00 -10.98 5.72
N PHE A 308 -10.45 -10.33 4.64
CA PHE A 308 -10.46 -8.87 4.52
C PHE A 308 -11.90 -8.39 4.37
N VAL A 309 -12.42 -7.74 5.41
CA VAL A 309 -13.75 -7.14 5.40
C VAL A 309 -13.62 -5.68 5.00
N PHE A 310 -14.14 -5.35 3.82
CA PHE A 310 -14.19 -4.00 3.27
C PHE A 310 -15.64 -3.59 2.97
N PRO A 311 -16.05 -2.33 3.25
CA PRO A 311 -15.28 -1.28 3.90
C PRO A 311 -14.91 -1.64 5.35
N LEU A 312 -13.89 -0.97 5.88
CA LEU A 312 -13.40 -1.24 7.23
C LEU A 312 -14.48 -0.87 8.26
N PRO A 313 -14.82 -1.77 9.22
CA PRO A 313 -15.77 -1.46 10.29
C PRO A 313 -15.36 -0.24 11.13
N LYS A 314 -16.35 0.63 11.35
CA LYS A 314 -16.22 1.91 12.06
C LYS A 314 -16.91 1.83 13.42
N LEU A 315 -16.24 2.30 14.47
CA LEU A 315 -16.86 2.49 15.78
C LEU A 315 -17.60 3.82 15.83
N GLN A 316 -18.80 3.80 16.41
CA GLN A 316 -19.64 4.99 16.66
C GLN A 316 -19.51 5.47 18.11
N PRO A 317 -19.73 6.77 18.39
CA PRO A 317 -19.93 7.86 17.42
C PRO A 317 -18.62 8.33 16.78
N GLY A 318 -18.72 8.96 15.61
CA GLY A 318 -17.58 9.66 14.98
C GLY A 318 -17.24 10.99 15.67
N ILE A 319 -16.05 11.52 15.38
CA ILE A 319 -15.58 12.83 15.88
C ILE A 319 -15.40 13.82 14.72
N THR A 320 -16.03 14.99 14.82
CA THR A 320 -15.97 16.03 13.78
C THR A 320 -14.59 16.68 13.73
N ARG A 321 -14.32 17.45 12.67
CA ARG A 321 -13.08 18.24 12.56
C ARG A 321 -12.86 19.18 13.75
N ASP A 322 -13.92 19.86 14.20
CA ASP A 322 -13.83 20.79 15.32
C ASP A 322 -13.62 20.07 16.65
N GLU A 323 -14.23 18.89 16.82
CA GLU A 323 -13.98 18.02 17.97
C GLU A 323 -12.51 17.57 18.01
N ARG A 324 -11.96 17.12 16.88
CA ARG A 324 -10.54 16.73 16.75
C ARG A 324 -9.61 17.88 17.16
N ARG A 325 -9.90 19.10 16.69
CA ARG A 325 -9.15 20.33 17.07
C ARG A 325 -9.27 20.63 18.56
N ARG A 326 -10.49 20.59 19.12
CA ARG A 326 -10.73 20.84 20.55
C ARG A 326 -10.00 19.85 21.44
N ARG A 327 -9.98 18.58 21.04
CA ARG A 327 -9.24 17.50 21.70
C ARG A 327 -7.74 17.51 21.41
N ARG A 328 -7.26 18.42 20.54
CA ARG A 328 -5.85 18.51 20.12
C ARG A 328 -5.31 17.17 19.58
N LEU A 329 -6.14 16.40 18.87
CA LEU A 329 -5.69 15.15 18.29
C LEU A 329 -4.62 15.43 17.23
N ARG A 330 -3.40 14.93 17.48
CA ARG A 330 -2.26 15.06 16.58
C ARG A 330 -2.21 13.87 15.63
N THR A 331 -2.17 14.12 14.32
CA THR A 331 -1.86 13.07 13.33
C THR A 331 -0.40 12.66 13.45
N ILE A 332 -0.11 11.36 13.43
CA ILE A 332 1.24 10.77 13.55
C ILE A 332 1.55 9.73 12.46
N GLY A 333 0.84 9.88 11.35
CA GLY A 333 0.88 8.98 10.20
C GLY A 333 0.13 9.59 9.02
N ALA A 334 0.57 10.76 8.57
CA ALA A 334 -0.01 11.42 7.42
C ALA A 334 0.34 10.64 6.15
N MET A 335 -0.66 10.32 5.32
CA MET A 335 -0.45 9.81 3.95
C MET A 335 -0.66 10.94 2.93
N ALA A 336 -0.25 12.17 3.26
CA ALA A 336 -0.44 13.33 2.39
C ALA A 336 0.87 14.12 2.28
N GLY A 337 1.40 14.23 1.07
CA GLY A 337 2.48 15.14 0.74
C GLY A 337 1.91 16.56 0.58
N GLY A 338 2.31 17.49 1.42
CA GLY A 338 1.81 18.87 1.45
C GLY A 338 2.23 19.77 0.28
N LEU A 339 2.61 19.24 -0.88
CA LEU A 339 2.90 20.03 -2.08
C LEU A 339 2.18 19.42 -3.29
N PRO A 340 1.59 20.26 -4.16
CA PRO A 340 0.92 19.77 -5.34
C PRO A 340 1.97 19.02 -6.18
N ALA A 341 1.68 17.76 -6.51
CA ALA A 341 2.51 16.88 -7.32
C ALA A 341 2.60 17.34 -8.80
N GLN A 342 2.63 18.64 -9.04
CA GLN A 342 2.81 19.22 -10.35
C GLN A 342 4.30 19.12 -10.66
N TYR A 343 4.64 18.16 -11.52
CA TYR A 343 5.99 17.83 -11.97
C TYR A 343 6.86 17.16 -10.89
N ALA A 344 6.45 15.97 -10.44
CA ALA A 344 7.34 15.10 -9.67
C ALA A 344 8.46 14.57 -10.58
N VAL A 345 9.47 15.40 -10.85
CA VAL A 345 10.79 14.93 -11.27
C VAL A 345 11.23 13.91 -10.23
N PRO A 346 11.70 12.72 -10.62
CA PRO A 346 12.27 11.77 -9.68
C PRO A 346 13.26 12.48 -8.81
N SER A 347 13.06 12.35 -7.51
CA SER A 347 13.94 13.01 -6.60
C SER A 347 15.39 12.50 -6.73
N GLN A 348 16.36 13.32 -6.35
CA GLN A 348 17.76 12.89 -6.36
C GLN A 348 18.01 11.67 -5.47
N SER A 349 17.28 11.50 -4.37
CA SER A 349 17.35 10.28 -3.55
C SER A 349 16.74 9.09 -4.27
N GLY A 350 15.54 9.21 -4.85
CA GLY A 350 14.93 8.13 -5.64
C GLY A 350 15.82 7.67 -6.79
N LEU A 351 16.45 8.62 -7.50
CA LEU A 351 17.46 8.35 -8.53
C LEU A 351 18.68 7.58 -7.99
N ARG A 352 19.24 8.01 -6.86
CA ARG A 352 20.39 7.36 -6.22
C ARG A 352 20.04 5.98 -5.69
N ALA A 353 18.89 5.83 -5.03
CA ALA A 353 18.36 4.57 -4.56
C ALA A 353 18.21 3.59 -5.74
N MET A 354 17.64 4.03 -6.86
CA MET A 354 17.51 3.21 -8.08
C MET A 354 18.84 2.83 -8.72
N ALA A 355 19.80 3.75 -8.76
CA ALA A 355 21.13 3.47 -9.29
C ALA A 355 21.88 2.46 -8.40
N ALA A 356 21.83 2.64 -7.08
CA ALA A 356 22.40 1.71 -6.12
C ALA A 356 21.66 0.37 -6.13
N ALA A 357 20.34 0.40 -6.34
CA ALA A 357 19.49 -0.77 -6.31
C ALA A 357 19.87 -1.83 -7.36
N ARG A 358 20.45 -1.40 -8.49
CA ARG A 358 20.95 -2.31 -9.52
C ARG A 358 22.07 -3.23 -9.04
N ASN A 359 22.76 -2.84 -7.97
CA ASN A 359 23.92 -3.55 -7.44
C ASN A 359 23.63 -4.33 -6.17
N PHE A 360 22.43 -4.21 -5.57
CA PHE A 360 22.11 -4.96 -4.37
C PHE A 360 21.59 -6.36 -4.67
N PRO A 361 21.92 -7.34 -3.81
CA PRO A 361 21.36 -8.67 -3.91
C PRO A 361 19.84 -8.64 -3.81
N GLU A 362 19.21 -9.51 -4.58
CA GLU A 362 17.78 -9.76 -4.48
C GLU A 362 17.53 -10.94 -3.56
N TYR A 363 16.44 -10.88 -2.80
CA TYR A 363 16.08 -11.92 -1.84
C TYR A 363 14.66 -12.40 -2.06
N SER A 364 14.44 -13.71 -2.01
CA SER A 364 13.13 -14.34 -2.00
C SER A 364 12.80 -14.83 -0.60
N VAL A 365 11.54 -14.68 -0.20
CA VAL A 365 10.99 -15.21 1.05
C VAL A 365 9.74 -16.03 0.75
N ARG A 366 9.44 -17.05 1.56
CA ARG A 366 8.21 -17.83 1.38
C ARG A 366 6.99 -17.04 1.84
N LEU A 367 5.97 -16.98 0.99
CA LEU A 367 4.74 -16.25 1.29
C LEU A 367 4.00 -16.82 2.51
N ASP A 368 4.01 -18.15 2.69
CA ASP A 368 3.35 -18.79 3.83
C ASP A 368 4.04 -18.45 5.16
N GLU A 369 5.34 -18.17 5.15
CA GLU A 369 6.08 -17.71 6.34
C GLU A 369 5.75 -16.26 6.66
N LEU A 370 5.70 -15.38 5.65
CA LEU A 370 5.31 -13.96 5.84
C LEU A 370 3.91 -13.82 6.45
N ARG A 371 2.96 -14.63 6.00
CA ARG A 371 1.59 -14.68 6.55
C ARG A 371 1.56 -15.14 8.00
N LYS A 372 2.39 -16.11 8.35
CA LYS A 372 2.46 -16.64 9.72
C LYS A 372 3.22 -15.71 10.66
N LYS A 373 4.14 -14.86 10.15
CA LYS A 373 5.00 -14.00 10.98
C LYS A 373 4.20 -13.05 11.87
N ALA A 374 3.14 -12.43 11.36
CA ALA A 374 2.28 -11.55 12.17
C ALA A 374 1.62 -12.28 13.36
N ALA A 375 1.29 -13.57 13.17
CA ALA A 375 0.70 -14.43 14.20
C ALA A 375 1.73 -15.13 15.10
N ASN A 376 2.92 -15.39 14.55
CA ASN A 376 4.04 -16.00 15.23
C ASN A 376 5.28 -15.12 15.01
N PRO A 377 5.47 -14.07 15.82
CA PRO A 377 6.50 -13.07 15.57
C PRO A 377 7.92 -13.64 15.74
N ARG A 378 8.04 -14.76 16.45
CA ARG A 378 9.29 -15.51 16.62
C ARG A 378 9.58 -16.49 15.49
N LEU A 379 8.70 -16.61 14.49
CA LEU A 379 8.96 -17.43 13.31
C LEU A 379 10.14 -16.82 12.54
N PRO A 380 11.28 -17.54 12.38
CA PRO A 380 12.34 -17.09 11.48
C PRO A 380 11.82 -17.15 10.04
N LEU A 381 12.22 -16.18 9.22
CA LEU A 381 11.94 -16.21 7.79
C LEU A 381 13.09 -16.91 7.07
N HIS A 382 12.77 -17.79 6.14
CA HIS A 382 13.77 -18.39 5.26
C HIS A 382 14.02 -17.46 4.08
N VAL A 383 15.14 -16.74 4.14
CA VAL A 383 15.53 -15.75 3.13
C VAL A 383 16.60 -16.33 2.23
N VAL A 384 16.33 -16.36 0.92
CA VAL A 384 17.22 -16.93 -0.09
C VAL A 384 17.65 -15.85 -1.06
N ARG A 385 18.95 -15.69 -1.27
CA ARG A 385 19.50 -14.79 -2.30
C ARG A 385 19.18 -15.37 -3.69
N VAL A 386 18.68 -14.54 -4.60
CA VAL A 386 18.28 -14.90 -5.97
C VAL A 386 19.31 -14.45 -6.99
#